data_AF-A0A5D8QJZ6-F1
#
_entry.id   AF-A0A5D8QJZ6-F1
#
_cell.length_a   1.000
_cell.length_b   1.000
_cell.length_c   1.000
_cell.angle_alpha   90.00
_cell.angle_beta   90.00
_cell.angle_gamma   90.00
#
_symmetry.space_group_name_H-M   'P 1'
#
loop_
_entity.id
_entity.type
_entity.pdbx_description
1 polymer ?
#
loop_
_entity_poly.entity_id
_entity_poly.type
_entity_poly.pdbx_seq_one_letter_code
_entity_poly.pdbx_strand_id
1 'polypeptide(L)'
;MLLRRQMVFISFLLLFFIMFPFFSTTSAKENISVTVNGRLLDMPASPVMYKDRVLVPMRSVFEALGHEVIWDGKSKTISSDGIWMQIDNPEVVVNGKETVLDVPPRIVDGYTMVPVRAVSEGLGARVIWSPESNAVSILVDTTIQANSMYSVSNSDVFMAKSDSTTVLPFDVSIGDTQDKVVMNLGEPQRKDKSEYGFKWWIYNKDYSNYIQIGIDRGRVVAIYTNSTGLRWNDISYGEGRKSVEAMHGTGLDRILKGNTYYMLKNDQYITLDAGDCYATIFFDNLNNSIVTSIQLIEKSYEENIGFFGTEDDEIARAFEMEMLDLVNSVRVRDGLKPLTWNEKAHEVALYHSKDMALNNYFDHIDIQGKSPFDRMKDAGLKDFVAAGENIAAGYRDAIFAHEGWMNSEGHRKNVLNKGFEQLGVGVYFGGQMNAYYTQNFVTLR
;
A
#
# COMPACT_ATOMS: atom_id res chain seq x y z
N MET A 1 61.42 -75.27 20.97
CA MET A 1 60.61 -76.41 20.47
C MET A 1 59.16 -75.94 20.40
N LEU A 2 58.72 -75.69 19.16
CA LEU A 2 57.37 -75.43 18.63
C LEU A 2 56.29 -74.78 19.51
N LEU A 3 55.93 -73.53 19.15
CA LEU A 3 54.67 -72.87 19.50
C LEU A 3 53.88 -72.54 18.24
N ARG A 4 52.54 -72.54 18.41
CA ARG A 4 51.47 -72.03 17.53
C ARG A 4 51.04 -72.89 16.34
N ARG A 5 49.85 -73.47 16.48
CA ARG A 5 48.90 -73.66 15.37
C ARG A 5 47.55 -73.07 15.76
N GLN A 6 47.06 -72.22 14.86
CA GLN A 6 45.89 -71.37 14.97
C GLN A 6 44.59 -72.18 14.79
N MET A 7 43.55 -71.83 15.54
CA MET A 7 42.18 -72.23 15.24
C MET A 7 41.59 -71.26 14.21
N VAL A 8 41.03 -71.79 13.13
CA VAL A 8 40.10 -71.09 12.23
C VAL A 8 38.83 -71.93 12.19
N PHE A 9 37.75 -71.40 12.78
CA PHE A 9 36.40 -71.93 12.63
C PHE A 9 35.75 -71.24 11.42
N ILE A 10 35.31 -72.05 10.46
CA ILE A 10 34.59 -71.64 9.26
C ILE A 10 33.10 -71.65 9.61
N SER A 11 32.46 -70.48 9.64
CA SER A 11 31.00 -70.35 9.66
C SER A 11 30.54 -69.77 8.33
N PHE A 12 29.69 -70.53 7.64
CA PHE A 12 28.92 -70.13 6.46
C PHE A 12 28.02 -68.94 6.81
N LEU A 13 28.30 -67.76 6.27
CA LEU A 13 27.40 -66.62 6.28
C LEU A 13 26.71 -66.54 4.90
N LEU A 14 25.42 -66.83 4.86
CA LEU A 14 24.55 -66.51 3.74
C LEU A 14 24.54 -64.99 3.54
N LEU A 15 25.03 -64.52 2.39
CA LEU A 15 24.85 -63.15 1.91
C LEU A 15 23.37 -62.92 1.59
N PHE A 16 22.62 -62.31 2.50
CA PHE A 16 21.41 -61.58 2.17
C PHE A 16 21.84 -60.23 1.58
N PHE A 17 21.81 -60.13 0.25
CA PHE A 17 21.97 -58.87 -0.46
C PHE A 17 20.70 -58.04 -0.22
N ILE A 18 20.66 -57.27 0.87
CA ILE A 18 19.65 -56.22 1.03
C ILE A 18 20.00 -55.16 -0.01
N MET A 19 19.31 -55.19 -1.15
CA MET A 19 19.22 -54.04 -2.05
C MET A 19 18.56 -52.90 -1.27
N PHE A 20 19.38 -52.05 -0.63
CA PHE A 20 18.96 -50.69 -0.37
C PHE A 20 18.79 -50.03 -1.73
N PRO A 21 17.59 -49.55 -2.10
CA PRO A 21 17.51 -48.61 -3.20
C PRO A 21 18.41 -47.44 -2.84
N PHE A 22 19.45 -47.23 -3.67
CA PHE A 22 20.08 -45.93 -3.76
C PHE A 22 18.97 -44.97 -4.19
N PHE A 23 18.36 -44.32 -3.21
CA PHE A 23 17.71 -43.05 -3.47
C PHE A 23 18.85 -42.11 -3.86
N SER A 24 19.12 -42.02 -5.15
CA SER A 24 19.66 -40.79 -5.71
C SER A 24 18.66 -39.72 -5.33
N THR A 25 18.95 -38.98 -4.27
CA THR A 25 18.29 -37.71 -4.04
C THR A 25 18.68 -36.86 -5.22
N THR A 26 17.81 -36.80 -6.23
CA THR A 26 17.84 -35.71 -7.19
C THR A 26 17.74 -34.47 -6.33
N SER A 27 18.86 -33.75 -6.17
CA SER A 27 18.84 -32.46 -5.49
C SER A 27 17.80 -31.64 -6.23
N ALA A 28 16.72 -31.30 -5.54
CA ALA A 28 15.74 -30.37 -6.08
C ALA A 28 16.53 -29.15 -6.56
N LYS A 29 16.31 -28.74 -7.81
CA LYS A 29 16.88 -27.52 -8.35
C LYS A 29 16.44 -26.41 -7.40
N GLU A 30 17.36 -25.85 -6.62
CA GLU A 30 17.03 -24.83 -5.64
C GLU A 30 16.40 -23.66 -6.37
N ASN A 31 15.10 -23.47 -6.19
CA ASN A 31 14.38 -22.35 -6.78
C ASN A 31 14.78 -21.09 -6.01
N ILE A 32 15.73 -20.35 -6.56
CA ILE A 32 16.16 -19.09 -6.00
C ILE A 32 15.16 -18.01 -6.41
N SER A 33 14.51 -17.40 -5.43
CA SER A 33 13.66 -16.22 -5.66
C SER A 33 14.48 -14.94 -5.47
N VAL A 34 14.18 -13.91 -6.26
CA VAL A 34 14.84 -12.60 -6.15
C VAL A 34 13.76 -11.55 -5.97
N THR A 35 13.90 -10.74 -4.92
CA THR A 35 13.00 -9.63 -4.62
C THR A 35 13.76 -8.32 -4.68
N VAL A 36 13.13 -7.26 -5.17
CA VAL A 36 13.63 -5.88 -5.09
C VAL A 36 12.62 -5.09 -4.27
N ASN A 37 13.07 -4.54 -3.13
CA ASN A 37 12.22 -3.83 -2.16
C ASN A 37 10.92 -4.61 -1.80
N GLY A 38 11.03 -5.93 -1.63
CA GLY A 38 9.93 -6.82 -1.24
C GLY A 38 9.05 -7.34 -2.39
N ARG A 39 9.21 -6.85 -3.62
CA ARG A 39 8.47 -7.37 -4.80
C ARG A 39 9.28 -8.46 -5.51
N LEU A 40 8.64 -9.59 -5.83
CA LEU A 40 9.25 -10.66 -6.63
C LEU A 40 9.61 -10.13 -8.04
N LEU A 41 10.85 -10.34 -8.44
CA LEU A 41 11.38 -9.89 -9.72
C LEU A 41 10.99 -10.89 -10.82
N ASP A 42 10.30 -10.40 -11.85
CA ASP A 42 10.04 -11.18 -13.06
C ASP A 42 11.32 -11.27 -13.91
N MET A 43 11.70 -12.48 -14.28
CA MET A 43 13.00 -12.78 -14.89
C MET A 43 12.85 -13.75 -16.07
N PRO A 44 13.40 -13.42 -17.25
CA PRO A 44 13.30 -14.28 -18.43
C PRO A 44 14.17 -15.55 -18.33
N ALA A 45 15.09 -15.60 -17.36
CA ALA A 45 15.84 -16.80 -16.99
C ALA A 45 15.95 -16.90 -15.47
N SER A 46 15.88 -18.12 -14.94
CA SER A 46 15.97 -18.36 -13.50
C SER A 46 17.36 -18.00 -12.96
N PRO A 47 17.46 -17.42 -11.75
CA PRO A 47 18.73 -17.25 -11.06
C PRO A 47 19.43 -18.59 -10.86
N VAL A 48 20.77 -18.56 -10.84
CA VAL A 48 21.60 -19.76 -10.67
C VAL A 48 22.64 -19.55 -9.59
N MET A 49 22.86 -20.56 -8.75
CA MET A 49 23.99 -20.56 -7.84
C MET A 49 25.24 -21.10 -8.57
N TYR A 50 26.32 -20.33 -8.56
CA TYR A 50 27.59 -20.71 -9.15
C TYR A 50 28.76 -20.22 -8.29
N LYS A 51 29.62 -21.16 -7.83
CA LYS A 51 30.75 -20.88 -6.92
C LYS A 51 30.33 -20.01 -5.72
N ASP A 52 29.27 -20.43 -5.02
CA ASP A 52 28.71 -19.74 -3.85
C ASP A 52 28.30 -18.27 -4.12
N ARG A 53 27.94 -17.96 -5.36
CA ARG A 53 27.36 -16.67 -5.77
C ARG A 53 26.05 -16.92 -6.48
N VAL A 54 25.04 -16.10 -6.18
CA VAL A 54 23.80 -16.07 -6.96
C VAL A 54 24.03 -15.18 -8.16
N LEU A 55 23.81 -15.74 -9.35
CA LEU A 55 23.82 -15.03 -10.61
C LEU A 55 22.40 -14.83 -11.09
N VAL A 56 22.13 -13.63 -11.60
CA VAL A 56 20.80 -13.19 -12.04
C VAL A 56 20.88 -12.63 -13.46
N PRO A 57 19.78 -12.65 -14.24
CA PRO A 57 19.75 -11.99 -15.53
C PRO A 57 19.97 -10.49 -15.33
N MET A 58 21.02 -9.97 -15.93
CA MET A 58 21.49 -8.61 -15.68
C MET A 58 20.38 -7.57 -15.92
N ARG A 59 19.72 -7.65 -17.07
CA ARG A 59 18.68 -6.69 -17.47
C ARG A 59 17.55 -6.60 -16.44
N SER A 60 17.11 -7.72 -15.87
CA SER A 60 16.04 -7.75 -14.88
C SER A 60 16.37 -6.93 -13.63
N VAL A 61 17.60 -7.01 -13.13
CA VAL A 61 18.00 -6.25 -11.93
C VAL A 61 18.21 -4.77 -12.24
N PHE A 62 18.87 -4.44 -13.35
CA PHE A 62 19.10 -3.04 -13.73
C PHE A 62 17.80 -2.29 -14.04
N GLU A 63 16.89 -2.89 -14.81
CA GLU A 63 15.59 -2.29 -15.12
C GLU A 63 14.72 -2.14 -13.86
N ALA A 64 14.73 -3.14 -12.97
CA ALA A 64 14.01 -3.05 -11.69
C ALA A 64 14.58 -1.97 -10.75
N LEU A 65 15.85 -1.60 -10.93
CA LEU A 65 16.49 -0.50 -10.23
C LEU A 65 16.41 0.83 -11.01
N GLY A 66 15.76 0.85 -12.17
CA GLY A 66 15.51 2.07 -12.96
C GLY A 66 16.64 2.47 -13.91
N HIS A 67 17.60 1.57 -14.20
CA HIS A 67 18.74 1.84 -15.06
C HIS A 67 18.62 1.11 -16.41
N GLU A 68 18.98 1.81 -17.50
CA GLU A 68 19.03 1.22 -18.84
C GLU A 68 20.34 0.44 -19.06
N VAL A 69 20.27 -0.71 -19.74
CA VAL A 69 21.43 -1.54 -20.05
C VAL A 69 21.79 -1.47 -21.52
N ILE A 70 23.02 -1.07 -21.81
CA ILE A 70 23.62 -1.08 -23.15
C ILE A 70 24.48 -2.34 -23.29
N TRP A 71 24.19 -3.15 -24.31
CA TRP A 71 24.95 -4.36 -24.65
C TRP A 71 25.64 -4.20 -26.01
N ASP A 72 26.97 -4.40 -26.06
CA ASP A 72 27.72 -4.49 -27.32
C ASP A 72 28.16 -5.93 -27.57
N GLY A 73 27.49 -6.58 -28.53
CA GLY A 73 27.75 -7.97 -28.90
C GLY A 73 29.10 -8.20 -29.60
N LYS A 74 29.76 -7.17 -30.14
CA LYS A 74 31.06 -7.30 -30.80
C LYS A 74 32.20 -7.33 -29.79
N SER A 75 32.15 -6.45 -28.80
CA SER A 75 33.13 -6.40 -27.71
C SER A 75 32.74 -7.28 -26.50
N LYS A 76 31.51 -7.81 -26.50
CA LYS A 76 30.88 -8.52 -25.37
C LYS A 76 30.90 -7.71 -24.07
N THR A 77 30.64 -6.41 -24.21
CA THR A 77 30.65 -5.48 -23.08
C THR A 77 29.24 -5.07 -22.70
N ILE A 78 29.06 -4.79 -21.41
CA ILE A 78 27.82 -4.27 -20.85
C ILE A 78 28.12 -2.96 -20.17
N SER A 79 27.25 -1.98 -20.37
CA SER A 79 27.36 -0.65 -19.76
C SER A 79 26.00 -0.16 -19.27
N SER A 80 25.97 0.41 -18.07
CA SER A 80 24.77 1.01 -17.49
C SER A 80 25.18 1.93 -16.34
N ASP A 81 24.78 3.21 -16.41
CA ASP A 81 24.98 4.25 -15.39
C ASP A 81 26.19 4.07 -14.45
N GLY A 82 27.40 4.38 -14.96
CA GLY A 82 28.64 4.29 -14.18
C GLY A 82 29.21 2.88 -14.02
N ILE A 83 28.51 1.83 -14.47
CA ILE A 83 28.96 0.43 -14.47
C ILE A 83 29.38 0.00 -15.87
N TRP A 84 30.58 -0.58 -15.98
CA TRP A 84 31.09 -1.21 -17.20
C TRP A 84 31.68 -2.59 -16.87
N MET A 85 31.38 -3.58 -17.70
CA MET A 85 31.88 -4.94 -17.52
C MET A 85 31.97 -5.69 -18.85
N GLN A 86 32.82 -6.71 -18.92
CA GLN A 86 32.97 -7.56 -20.10
C GLN A 86 32.73 -9.03 -19.74
N ILE A 87 32.06 -9.77 -20.63
CA ILE A 87 31.83 -11.21 -20.43
C ILE A 87 33.15 -11.96 -20.28
N ASP A 88 33.16 -12.88 -19.30
CA ASP A 88 34.29 -13.71 -18.89
C ASP A 88 35.52 -12.94 -18.36
N ASN A 89 35.41 -11.62 -18.17
CA ASN A 89 36.42 -10.80 -17.53
C ASN A 89 35.98 -10.45 -16.09
N PRO A 90 36.76 -10.83 -15.05
CA PRO A 90 36.42 -10.47 -13.67
C PRO A 90 36.68 -8.99 -13.36
N GLU A 91 37.46 -8.28 -14.17
CA GLU A 91 37.72 -6.84 -14.00
C GLU A 91 36.54 -6.03 -14.51
N VAL A 92 35.94 -5.25 -13.61
CA VAL A 92 34.79 -4.39 -13.89
C VAL A 92 35.04 -2.98 -13.37
N VAL A 93 34.34 -2.01 -13.94
CA VAL A 93 34.34 -0.63 -13.46
C VAL A 93 32.96 -0.35 -12.87
N VAL A 94 32.92 0.14 -11.63
CA VAL A 94 31.69 0.53 -10.95
C VAL A 94 31.88 1.93 -10.39
N ASN A 95 31.07 2.88 -10.84
CA ASN A 95 31.14 4.30 -10.50
C ASN A 95 32.56 4.89 -10.67
N GLY A 96 33.23 4.50 -11.76
CA GLY A 96 34.59 4.98 -12.09
C GLY A 96 35.73 4.28 -11.33
N LYS A 97 35.45 3.30 -10.47
CA LYS A 97 36.46 2.52 -9.74
C LYS A 97 36.59 1.10 -10.32
N GLU A 98 37.81 0.71 -10.67
CA GLU A 98 38.14 -0.66 -11.06
C GLU A 98 38.01 -1.61 -9.86
N THR A 99 37.27 -2.70 -10.06
CA THR A 99 36.96 -3.72 -9.06
C THR A 99 37.09 -5.10 -9.71
N VAL A 100 37.55 -6.09 -8.94
CA VAL A 100 37.69 -7.48 -9.42
C VAL A 100 36.61 -8.33 -8.79
N LEU A 101 35.82 -9.02 -9.61
CA LEU A 101 34.77 -9.93 -9.17
C LEU A 101 35.30 -11.35 -8.95
N ASP A 102 34.86 -12.01 -7.88
CA ASP A 102 35.17 -13.41 -7.60
C ASP A 102 34.63 -14.36 -8.69
N VAL A 103 33.55 -13.95 -9.35
CA VAL A 103 32.92 -14.64 -10.47
C VAL A 103 32.67 -13.62 -11.60
N PRO A 104 33.23 -13.83 -12.80
CA PRO A 104 33.02 -12.89 -13.90
C PRO A 104 31.58 -12.97 -14.45
N PRO A 105 31.07 -11.89 -15.06
CA PRO A 105 29.87 -11.91 -15.88
C PRO A 105 29.97 -13.00 -16.94
N ARG A 106 28.88 -13.71 -17.21
CA ARG A 106 28.90 -14.87 -18.13
C ARG A 106 27.60 -15.04 -18.85
N ILE A 107 27.65 -15.73 -19.98
CA ILE A 107 26.43 -16.09 -20.70
C ILE A 107 26.03 -17.50 -20.26
N VAL A 108 24.81 -17.64 -19.72
CA VAL A 108 24.20 -18.92 -19.38
C VAL A 108 22.85 -18.98 -20.07
N ASP A 109 22.60 -20.05 -20.84
CA ASP A 109 21.35 -20.25 -21.59
C ASP A 109 20.94 -19.04 -22.47
N GLY A 110 21.92 -18.33 -23.02
CA GLY A 110 21.71 -17.15 -23.88
C GLY A 110 21.50 -15.83 -23.13
N TYR A 111 21.48 -15.84 -21.80
CA TYR A 111 21.33 -14.64 -20.98
C TYR A 111 22.66 -14.23 -20.34
N THR A 112 22.93 -12.93 -20.34
CA THR A 112 24.03 -12.36 -19.56
C THR A 112 23.67 -12.43 -18.07
N MET A 113 24.37 -13.31 -17.37
CA MET A 113 24.25 -13.58 -15.95
C MET A 113 25.39 -12.92 -15.19
N VAL A 114 25.04 -12.20 -14.12
CA VAL A 114 25.96 -11.39 -13.33
C VAL A 114 25.75 -11.66 -11.84
N PRO A 115 26.80 -11.60 -11.01
CA PRO A 115 26.64 -11.73 -9.57
C PRO A 115 25.70 -10.64 -9.04
N VAL A 116 24.61 -11.04 -8.39
CA VAL A 116 23.54 -10.10 -7.98
C VAL A 116 24.07 -8.98 -7.08
N ARG A 117 25.04 -9.28 -6.22
CA ARG A 117 25.65 -8.33 -5.30
C ARG A 117 26.49 -7.27 -6.04
N ALA A 118 27.32 -7.68 -6.99
CA ALA A 118 28.21 -6.78 -7.73
C ALA A 118 27.43 -5.71 -8.50
N VAL A 119 26.27 -6.09 -9.02
CA VAL A 119 25.36 -5.18 -9.73
C VAL A 119 24.57 -4.31 -8.77
N SER A 120 23.94 -4.92 -7.78
CA SER A 120 23.03 -4.19 -6.88
C SER A 120 23.79 -3.19 -6.01
N GLU A 121 24.94 -3.56 -5.45
CA GLU A 121 25.76 -2.66 -4.62
C GLU A 121 26.39 -1.53 -5.42
N GLY A 122 26.76 -1.78 -6.68
CA GLY A 122 27.24 -0.74 -7.59
C GLY A 122 26.20 0.33 -7.89
N LEU A 123 24.92 -0.04 -7.85
CA LEU A 123 23.76 0.83 -8.01
C LEU A 123 23.21 1.36 -6.67
N GLY A 124 23.97 1.22 -5.58
CA GLY A 124 23.59 1.75 -4.26
C GLY A 124 22.58 0.91 -3.48
N ALA A 125 22.37 -0.36 -3.86
CA ALA A 125 21.47 -1.28 -3.18
C ALA A 125 22.20 -2.31 -2.32
N ARG A 126 21.68 -2.58 -1.13
CA ARG A 126 22.11 -3.67 -0.25
C ARG A 126 21.50 -5.00 -0.70
N VAL A 127 22.24 -6.09 -0.58
CA VAL A 127 21.74 -7.43 -0.94
C VAL A 127 21.78 -8.38 0.27
N ILE A 128 20.61 -8.90 0.62
CA ILE A 128 20.41 -9.89 1.68
C ILE A 128 20.16 -11.26 1.04
N TRP A 129 20.82 -12.29 1.54
CA TRP A 129 20.54 -13.69 1.20
C TRP A 129 19.86 -14.37 2.38
N SER A 130 18.71 -15.00 2.11
CA SER A 130 17.93 -15.78 3.06
C SER A 130 18.09 -17.27 2.73
N PRO A 131 19.01 -17.99 3.39
CA PRO A 131 19.28 -19.40 3.10
C PRO A 131 18.10 -20.32 3.42
N GLU A 132 17.22 -19.94 4.36
CA GLU A 132 16.05 -20.72 4.77
C GLU A 132 14.96 -20.77 3.69
N SER A 133 14.89 -19.74 2.85
CA SER A 133 13.86 -19.58 1.81
C SER A 133 14.44 -19.54 0.39
N ASN A 134 15.74 -19.79 0.23
CA ASN A 134 16.49 -19.60 -1.01
C ASN A 134 16.13 -18.27 -1.71
N ALA A 135 16.14 -17.18 -0.96
CA ALA A 135 15.70 -15.88 -1.46
C ALA A 135 16.81 -14.84 -1.40
N VAL A 136 16.96 -14.08 -2.49
CA VAL A 136 17.75 -12.84 -2.52
C VAL A 136 16.80 -11.67 -2.35
N SER A 137 17.09 -10.77 -1.42
CA SER A 137 16.40 -9.49 -1.27
C SER A 137 17.37 -8.34 -1.54
N ILE A 138 17.08 -7.60 -2.60
CA ILE A 138 17.78 -6.37 -2.98
C ILE A 138 17.01 -5.21 -2.36
N LEU A 139 17.69 -4.41 -1.55
CA LEU A 139 17.13 -3.30 -0.78
C LEU A 139 17.90 -2.04 -1.14
N VAL A 140 17.23 -1.05 -1.74
CA VAL A 140 17.89 0.22 -2.08
C VAL A 140 17.90 1.14 -0.86
N ASP A 141 19.06 1.70 -0.50
CA ASP A 141 19.20 2.67 0.60
C ASP A 141 18.99 4.09 0.03
N THR A 142 17.80 4.64 0.19
CA THR A 142 17.44 5.97 -0.34
C THR A 142 18.08 7.15 0.39
N THR A 143 18.99 6.90 1.34
CA THR A 143 19.66 7.94 2.15
C THR A 143 20.96 8.49 1.56
N ILE A 144 21.55 7.89 0.53
CA ILE A 144 22.85 8.34 -0.02
C ILE A 144 22.79 8.57 -1.54
N GLN A 145 21.95 9.50 -1.98
CA GLN A 145 22.13 10.19 -3.26
C GLN A 145 21.55 11.62 -3.27
N ALA A 146 21.13 12.14 -2.10
CA ALA A 146 20.65 13.51 -1.96
C ALA A 146 21.80 14.55 -1.82
N ASN A 147 23.05 14.11 -1.62
CA ASN A 147 24.18 14.99 -1.32
C ASN A 147 25.35 14.85 -2.32
N SER A 148 25.10 14.98 -3.62
CA SER A 148 26.04 15.60 -4.58
C SER A 148 25.53 15.38 -6.00
N MET A 149 24.76 16.35 -6.53
CA MET A 149 24.67 16.73 -7.96
C MET A 149 23.27 17.30 -8.25
N TYR A 150 22.99 18.50 -7.72
CA TYR A 150 21.97 19.38 -8.30
C TYR A 150 22.52 20.81 -8.38
N SER A 151 23.41 21.01 -9.34
CA SER A 151 23.37 22.22 -10.14
C SER A 151 22.86 21.80 -11.52
N VAL A 152 21.57 21.97 -11.80
CA VAL A 152 21.03 22.53 -13.05
C VAL A 152 19.53 22.77 -12.82
N SER A 153 19.11 23.91 -13.35
CA SER A 153 17.82 24.59 -13.37
C SER A 153 16.57 23.70 -13.43
N ASN A 154 15.65 23.92 -12.49
CA ASN A 154 14.22 23.85 -12.75
C ASN A 154 13.59 25.18 -12.38
N SER A 155 13.11 25.88 -13.41
CA SER A 155 12.07 26.88 -13.31
C SER A 155 10.85 26.26 -12.60
N ASP A 156 10.37 26.98 -11.59
CA ASP A 156 9.02 26.91 -11.01
C ASP A 156 8.66 25.63 -10.22
N VAL A 157 9.42 25.31 -9.18
CA VAL A 157 8.87 24.61 -8.01
C VAL A 157 8.18 25.66 -7.13
N PHE A 158 6.86 25.78 -7.25
CA PHE A 158 6.07 26.55 -6.29
C PHE A 158 6.05 25.79 -4.96
N MET A 159 6.97 26.14 -4.07
CA MET A 159 6.85 25.88 -2.64
C MET A 159 5.60 26.62 -2.16
N ALA A 160 4.57 25.90 -1.72
CA ALA A 160 3.47 26.53 -1.01
C ALA A 160 4.05 27.21 0.24
N LYS A 161 4.08 28.54 0.26
CA LYS A 161 4.28 29.31 1.49
C LYS A 161 3.05 29.11 2.35
N SER A 162 3.08 28.16 3.28
CA SER A 162 1.98 27.87 4.18
C SER A 162 2.56 27.55 5.56
N ASP A 163 2.68 28.57 6.41
CA ASP A 163 3.08 28.40 7.82
C ASP A 163 1.89 27.96 8.71
N SER A 164 0.65 27.84 8.16
CA SER A 164 -0.54 27.51 8.95
C SER A 164 -1.00 26.07 8.77
N THR A 165 -1.00 25.31 9.85
CA THR A 165 -1.63 23.98 9.95
C THR A 165 -3.06 24.05 10.52
N THR A 166 -3.58 25.27 10.75
CA THR A 166 -4.91 25.48 11.35
C THR A 166 -6.03 25.29 10.34
N VAL A 167 -7.01 24.46 10.71
CA VAL A 167 -8.23 24.23 9.93
C VAL A 167 -9.40 24.96 10.57
N LEU A 168 -9.95 25.95 9.86
CA LEU A 168 -11.14 26.69 10.25
C LEU A 168 -12.40 25.95 9.73
N PRO A 169 -13.56 26.07 10.42
CA PRO A 169 -13.85 26.96 11.54
C PRO A 169 -13.46 26.40 12.93
N PHE A 170 -12.81 25.24 12.96
CA PHE A 170 -12.57 24.48 14.19
C PHE A 170 -11.46 25.07 15.08
N ASP A 171 -10.59 25.90 14.51
CA ASP A 171 -9.42 26.49 15.20
C ASP A 171 -8.52 25.40 15.82
N VAL A 172 -8.32 24.31 15.07
CA VAL A 172 -7.45 23.18 15.44
C VAL A 172 -6.35 23.03 14.41
N SER A 173 -5.13 22.79 14.87
CA SER A 173 -3.92 22.70 14.06
C SER A 173 -3.11 21.46 14.40
N ILE A 174 -2.34 20.95 13.44
CA ILE A 174 -1.33 19.92 13.72
C ILE A 174 -0.38 20.45 14.81
N GLY A 175 -0.10 19.62 15.82
CA GLY A 175 0.72 19.94 16.99
C GLY A 175 -0.05 20.51 18.18
N ASP A 176 -1.32 20.91 18.02
CA ASP A 176 -2.13 21.41 19.14
C ASP A 176 -2.30 20.34 20.24
N THR A 177 -2.50 20.79 21.47
CA THR A 177 -2.75 19.86 22.59
C THR A 177 -4.17 19.30 22.54
N GLN A 178 -4.34 18.09 23.03
CA GLN A 178 -5.66 17.48 23.21
C GLN A 178 -6.60 18.37 24.04
N ASP A 179 -6.07 19.07 25.06
CA ASP A 179 -6.86 19.97 25.91
C ASP A 179 -7.42 21.16 25.12
N LYS A 180 -6.65 21.71 24.17
CA LYS A 180 -7.15 22.75 23.26
C LYS A 180 -8.28 22.20 22.37
N VAL A 181 -8.12 20.98 21.85
CA VAL A 181 -9.17 20.34 21.05
C VAL A 181 -10.45 20.18 21.86
N VAL A 182 -10.37 19.69 23.10
CA VAL A 182 -11.54 19.55 23.98
C VAL A 182 -12.14 20.91 24.33
N MET A 183 -11.34 21.94 24.51
CA MET A 183 -11.81 23.31 24.74
C MET A 183 -12.61 23.85 23.55
N ASN A 184 -12.15 23.59 22.33
CA ASN A 184 -12.76 24.13 21.11
C ASN A 184 -13.95 23.30 20.62
N LEU A 185 -13.87 21.97 20.70
CA LEU A 185 -14.83 21.04 20.10
C LEU A 185 -15.66 20.24 21.12
N GLY A 186 -15.28 20.27 22.41
CA GLY A 186 -15.84 19.40 23.44
C GLY A 186 -15.25 17.98 23.40
N GLU A 187 -15.89 17.05 24.12
CA GLU A 187 -15.51 15.64 24.05
C GLU A 187 -15.96 15.00 22.73
N PRO A 188 -15.13 14.14 22.12
CA PRO A 188 -15.51 13.43 20.90
C PRO A 188 -16.61 12.40 21.19
N GLN A 189 -17.41 12.10 20.18
CA GLN A 189 -18.46 11.08 20.29
C GLN A 189 -17.88 9.67 20.23
N ARG A 190 -16.76 9.48 19.53
CA ARG A 190 -16.08 8.19 19.39
C ARG A 190 -14.56 8.37 19.30
N LYS A 191 -13.81 7.35 19.69
CA LYS A 191 -12.35 7.29 19.56
C LYS A 191 -11.98 6.00 18.85
N ASP A 192 -11.61 6.12 17.59
CA ASP A 192 -11.37 5.02 16.67
C ASP A 192 -9.88 4.78 16.50
N LYS A 193 -9.48 3.51 16.40
CA LYS A 193 -8.09 3.15 16.11
C LYS A 193 -7.82 3.35 14.63
N SER A 194 -6.71 4.02 14.31
CA SER A 194 -6.29 4.23 12.92
C SER A 194 -5.18 3.27 12.50
N GLU A 195 -5.05 3.10 11.21
CA GLU A 195 -3.94 2.47 10.50
C GLU A 195 -2.59 3.16 10.74
N TYR A 196 -2.61 4.43 11.15
CA TYR A 196 -1.41 5.24 11.44
C TYR A 196 -0.83 5.00 12.84
N GLY A 197 -1.52 4.22 13.69
CA GLY A 197 -1.11 3.98 15.07
C GLY A 197 -1.54 5.07 16.06
N PHE A 198 -2.16 6.16 15.60
CA PHE A 198 -2.86 7.12 16.47
C PHE A 198 -4.36 6.77 16.59
N LYS A 199 -5.11 7.52 17.40
CA LYS A 199 -6.58 7.38 17.46
C LYS A 199 -7.30 8.57 16.84
N TRP A 200 -8.25 8.31 15.95
CA TRP A 200 -9.20 9.31 15.45
C TRP A 200 -10.22 9.64 16.52
N TRP A 201 -10.30 10.91 16.90
CA TRP A 201 -11.37 11.46 17.72
C TRP A 201 -12.45 11.98 16.79
N ILE A 202 -13.61 11.33 16.83
CA ILE A 202 -14.70 11.55 15.89
C ILE A 202 -15.72 12.54 16.47
N TYR A 203 -15.95 13.63 15.75
CA TYR A 203 -16.94 14.65 16.08
C TYR A 203 -18.09 14.60 15.07
N ASN A 204 -19.05 13.71 15.34
CA ASN A 204 -20.20 13.43 14.48
C ASN A 204 -21.55 13.86 15.09
N LYS A 205 -21.54 14.63 16.18
CA LYS A 205 -22.76 15.19 16.78
C LYS A 205 -23.53 16.09 15.82
N ASP A 206 -22.81 16.87 15.01
CA ASP A 206 -23.36 17.70 13.94
C ASP A 206 -22.58 17.46 12.66
N TYR A 207 -23.19 16.69 11.77
CA TYR A 207 -22.61 16.31 10.48
C TYR A 207 -22.34 17.49 9.53
N SER A 208 -22.97 18.65 9.73
CA SER A 208 -22.64 19.85 8.94
C SER A 208 -21.26 20.42 9.29
N ASN A 209 -20.77 20.10 10.49
CA ASN A 209 -19.47 20.46 11.03
C ASN A 209 -18.63 19.20 11.32
N TYR A 210 -18.78 18.16 10.50
CA TYR A 210 -18.07 16.90 10.70
C TYR A 210 -16.54 17.08 10.64
N ILE A 211 -15.85 16.55 11.65
CA ILE A 211 -14.39 16.55 11.74
C ILE A 211 -13.88 15.31 12.48
N GLN A 212 -12.73 14.82 12.06
CA GLN A 212 -11.96 13.77 12.73
C GLN A 212 -10.60 14.35 13.12
N ILE A 213 -10.18 14.17 14.38
CA ILE A 213 -8.90 14.66 14.89
C ILE A 213 -8.05 13.47 15.34
N GLY A 214 -6.91 13.23 14.69
CA GLY A 214 -5.95 12.22 15.12
C GLY A 214 -5.17 12.70 16.32
N ILE A 215 -5.27 11.98 17.44
CA ILE A 215 -4.54 12.28 18.67
C ILE A 215 -3.55 11.14 18.96
N ASP A 216 -2.29 11.50 19.16
CA ASP A 216 -1.27 10.63 19.75
C ASP A 216 -0.47 11.38 20.82
N ARG A 217 -0.18 10.69 21.93
CA ARG A 217 0.55 11.25 23.09
C ARG A 217 0.07 12.64 23.52
N GLY A 218 -1.25 12.88 23.45
CA GLY A 218 -1.89 14.14 23.86
C GLY A 218 -1.74 15.30 22.89
N ARG A 219 -1.32 15.07 21.64
CA ARG A 219 -1.20 16.08 20.58
C ARG A 219 -1.96 15.70 19.33
N VAL A 220 -2.38 16.71 18.57
CA VAL A 220 -2.97 16.58 17.24
C VAL A 220 -1.89 16.22 16.23
N VAL A 221 -2.06 15.08 15.57
CA VAL A 221 -1.15 14.54 14.55
C VAL A 221 -1.84 14.35 13.19
N ALA A 222 -3.17 14.43 13.18
CA ALA A 222 -3.95 14.36 11.95
C ALA A 222 -5.29 15.11 12.07
N ILE A 223 -5.83 15.56 10.94
CA ILE A 223 -7.13 16.23 10.84
C ILE A 223 -7.80 15.77 9.54
N TYR A 224 -9.08 15.42 9.57
CA TYR A 224 -9.91 15.30 8.37
C TYR A 224 -11.21 16.07 8.56
N THR A 225 -11.64 16.83 7.56
CA THR A 225 -12.98 17.43 7.54
C THR A 225 -13.49 17.61 6.11
N ASN A 226 -14.80 17.45 5.96
CA ASN A 226 -15.56 17.78 4.75
C ASN A 226 -16.67 18.80 5.02
N SER A 227 -16.57 19.53 6.14
CA SER A 227 -17.51 20.60 6.48
C SER A 227 -17.48 21.69 5.41
N THR A 228 -18.64 22.27 5.11
CA THR A 228 -18.74 23.40 4.18
C THR A 228 -18.10 24.67 4.71
N GLY A 229 -17.85 24.75 6.02
CA GLY A 229 -17.09 25.83 6.64
C GLY A 229 -15.57 25.70 6.47
N LEU A 230 -15.08 24.58 5.90
CA LEU A 230 -13.67 24.27 5.71
C LEU A 230 -12.94 25.46 5.07
N ARG A 231 -11.93 25.95 5.79
CA ARG A 231 -10.88 26.82 5.25
C ARG A 231 -9.53 26.41 5.81
N TRP A 232 -8.55 26.23 4.94
CA TRP A 232 -7.16 25.97 5.29
C TRP A 232 -6.27 26.76 4.33
N ASN A 233 -5.49 27.70 4.87
CA ASN A 233 -4.83 28.75 4.08
C ASN A 233 -5.83 29.45 3.13
N ASP A 234 -5.52 29.49 1.84
CA ASP A 234 -6.35 30.06 0.78
C ASP A 234 -7.30 29.03 0.14
N ILE A 235 -7.32 27.79 0.63
CA ILE A 235 -8.20 26.72 0.15
C ILE A 235 -9.47 26.69 0.99
N SER A 236 -10.62 26.76 0.35
CA SER A 236 -11.94 26.67 1.00
C SER A 236 -12.79 25.58 0.35
N TYR A 237 -13.80 25.11 1.06
CA TYR A 237 -14.85 24.27 0.45
C TYR A 237 -15.44 24.96 -0.79
N GLY A 238 -15.62 24.20 -1.87
CA GLY A 238 -16.19 24.70 -3.13
C GLY A 238 -15.19 25.40 -4.05
N GLU A 239 -13.94 25.61 -3.64
CA GLU A 239 -12.90 26.18 -4.48
C GLU A 239 -12.60 25.26 -5.69
N GLY A 240 -12.41 25.82 -6.88
CA GLY A 240 -12.16 25.02 -8.07
C GLY A 240 -10.73 24.46 -8.11
N ARG A 241 -10.55 23.20 -8.54
CA ARG A 241 -9.23 22.54 -8.66
C ARG A 241 -8.18 23.39 -9.37
N LYS A 242 -8.52 24.01 -10.50
CA LYS A 242 -7.58 24.87 -11.25
C LYS A 242 -7.07 26.07 -10.45
N SER A 243 -7.90 26.61 -9.57
CA SER A 243 -7.53 27.71 -8.67
C SER A 243 -6.56 27.22 -7.60
N VAL A 244 -6.88 26.08 -6.97
CA VAL A 244 -5.99 25.41 -6.01
C VAL A 244 -4.64 25.10 -6.65
N GLU A 245 -4.62 24.51 -7.85
CA GLU A 245 -3.39 24.17 -8.56
C GLU A 245 -2.58 25.40 -8.97
N ALA A 246 -3.23 26.53 -9.28
CA ALA A 246 -2.54 27.78 -9.58
C ALA A 246 -1.89 28.41 -8.33
N MET A 247 -2.48 28.21 -7.15
CA MET A 247 -1.97 28.76 -5.88
C MET A 247 -0.92 27.85 -5.22
N HIS A 248 -1.09 26.53 -5.31
CA HIS A 248 -0.33 25.55 -4.52
C HIS A 248 0.41 24.51 -5.37
N GLY A 249 0.31 24.58 -6.71
CA GLY A 249 0.85 23.58 -7.63
C GLY A 249 -0.05 22.35 -7.78
N THR A 250 0.34 21.45 -8.68
CA THR A 250 -0.45 20.24 -9.04
C THR A 250 -0.38 19.12 -8.00
N GLY A 251 0.26 19.36 -6.85
CA GLY A 251 0.57 18.36 -5.84
C GLY A 251 1.79 17.50 -6.17
N LEU A 252 2.14 16.68 -5.18
CA LEU A 252 3.23 15.71 -5.24
C LEU A 252 2.84 14.55 -6.16
N ASP A 253 3.75 14.16 -7.05
CA ASP A 253 3.57 12.95 -7.87
C ASP A 253 3.76 11.66 -7.04
N ARG A 254 4.56 11.75 -5.97
CA ARG A 254 4.90 10.62 -5.09
C ARG A 254 5.33 11.08 -3.70
N ILE A 255 5.09 10.24 -2.69
CA ILE A 255 5.69 10.35 -1.35
C ILE A 255 6.64 9.17 -1.15
N LEU A 256 7.80 9.43 -0.55
CA LEU A 256 8.69 8.37 -0.07
C LEU A 256 8.22 7.93 1.32
N LYS A 257 7.79 6.68 1.47
CA LYS A 257 7.49 6.09 2.78
C LYS A 257 8.48 4.94 3.02
N GLY A 258 9.29 5.06 4.07
CA GLY A 258 10.51 4.27 4.20
C GLY A 258 11.41 4.42 2.97
N ASN A 259 11.56 3.35 2.18
CA ASN A 259 12.35 3.34 0.94
C ASN A 259 11.49 3.13 -0.32
N THR A 260 10.16 3.17 -0.19
CA THR A 260 9.22 2.95 -1.28
C THR A 260 8.59 4.27 -1.70
N TYR A 261 8.70 4.61 -2.98
CA TYR A 261 7.93 5.71 -3.55
C TYR A 261 6.50 5.26 -3.81
N TYR A 262 5.57 5.89 -3.10
CA TYR A 262 4.14 5.73 -3.31
C TYR A 262 3.67 6.79 -4.28
N MET A 263 3.20 6.35 -5.45
CA MET A 263 2.64 7.24 -6.46
C MET A 263 1.32 7.80 -5.96
N LEU A 264 1.20 9.13 -5.98
CA LEU A 264 0.01 9.84 -5.50
C LEU A 264 -0.86 10.38 -6.63
N LYS A 265 -0.37 10.30 -7.87
CA LYS A 265 -1.06 10.87 -9.03
C LYS A 265 -2.47 10.30 -9.13
N ASN A 266 -3.46 11.15 -8.87
CA ASN A 266 -4.87 10.81 -8.83
C ASN A 266 -5.68 12.00 -9.39
N ASP A 267 -6.80 11.71 -10.02
CA ASP A 267 -7.71 12.72 -10.56
C ASP A 267 -8.72 13.23 -9.50
N GLN A 268 -8.93 12.49 -8.42
CA GLN A 268 -9.90 12.79 -7.36
C GLN A 268 -9.30 13.58 -6.19
N TYR A 269 -7.98 13.60 -6.05
CA TYR A 269 -7.30 14.40 -5.02
C TYR A 269 -5.90 14.82 -5.46
N ILE A 270 -5.33 15.79 -4.76
CA ILE A 270 -3.91 16.12 -4.80
C ILE A 270 -3.36 16.10 -3.38
N THR A 271 -2.09 15.74 -3.22
CA THR A 271 -1.40 15.86 -1.94
C THR A 271 -0.32 16.92 -2.03
N LEU A 272 -0.35 17.87 -1.10
CA LEU A 272 0.60 18.97 -0.99
C LEU A 272 1.57 18.69 0.16
N ASP A 273 2.83 19.11 -0.02
CA ASP A 273 3.76 19.25 1.09
C ASP A 273 3.43 20.55 1.84
N ALA A 274 3.04 20.43 3.11
CA ALA A 274 2.64 21.55 3.96
C ALA A 274 3.58 21.70 5.18
N GLY A 275 4.88 21.48 4.99
CA GLY A 275 5.87 21.61 6.05
C GLY A 275 5.94 20.35 6.90
N ASP A 276 5.33 20.37 8.09
CA ASP A 276 5.37 19.23 9.04
C ASP A 276 4.30 18.17 8.75
N CYS A 277 3.36 18.44 7.84
CA CYS A 277 2.32 17.51 7.42
C CYS A 277 2.18 17.43 5.90
N TYR A 278 1.53 16.37 5.44
CA TYR A 278 0.96 16.29 4.11
C TYR A 278 -0.51 16.72 4.14
N ALA A 279 -0.89 17.57 3.19
CA ALA A 279 -2.27 18.02 3.02
C ALA A 279 -2.87 17.39 1.75
N THR A 280 -3.79 16.43 1.91
CA THR A 280 -4.55 15.84 0.81
C THR A 280 -5.86 16.59 0.62
N ILE A 281 -6.02 17.20 -0.56
CA ILE A 281 -7.21 17.95 -0.96
C ILE A 281 -8.04 17.09 -1.90
N PHE A 282 -9.28 16.79 -1.52
CA PHE A 282 -10.18 15.97 -2.34
C PHE A 282 -11.14 16.85 -3.15
N PHE A 283 -11.46 16.38 -4.35
CA PHE A 283 -12.30 17.07 -5.32
C PHE A 283 -13.52 16.24 -5.71
N ASP A 284 -14.63 16.93 -5.93
CA ASP A 284 -15.81 16.39 -6.61
C ASP A 284 -15.70 16.61 -8.12
N ASN A 285 -15.19 15.62 -8.84
CA ASN A 285 -15.03 15.68 -10.30
C ASN A 285 -16.36 15.63 -11.05
N LEU A 286 -17.43 15.15 -10.42
CA LEU A 286 -18.78 15.17 -11.00
C LEU A 286 -19.45 16.54 -10.82
N ASN A 287 -18.86 17.44 -10.03
CA ASN A 287 -19.33 18.80 -9.80
C ASN A 287 -18.21 19.83 -10.03
N ASN A 288 -17.72 19.91 -11.27
CA ASN A 288 -16.73 20.90 -11.70
C ASN A 288 -15.36 20.83 -10.96
N SER A 289 -15.01 19.68 -10.39
CA SER A 289 -13.75 19.47 -9.64
C SER A 289 -13.56 20.50 -8.53
N ILE A 290 -14.60 20.73 -7.73
CA ILE A 290 -14.52 21.62 -6.57
C ILE A 290 -13.98 20.89 -5.35
N VAL A 291 -13.31 21.60 -4.45
CA VAL A 291 -12.84 21.07 -3.15
C VAL A 291 -14.02 20.65 -2.29
N THR A 292 -13.98 19.43 -1.75
CA THR A 292 -15.01 18.90 -0.86
C THR A 292 -14.52 18.56 0.53
N SER A 293 -13.24 18.21 0.66
CA SER A 293 -12.66 17.83 1.94
C SER A 293 -11.13 18.01 1.94
N ILE A 294 -10.57 18.01 3.15
CA ILE A 294 -9.13 18.03 3.38
C ILE A 294 -8.76 16.97 4.41
N GLN A 295 -7.61 16.34 4.21
CA GLN A 295 -6.92 15.53 5.22
C GLN A 295 -5.52 16.09 5.44
N LEU A 296 -5.16 16.38 6.68
CA LEU A 296 -3.81 16.71 7.13
C LEU A 296 -3.26 15.54 7.94
N ILE A 297 -2.12 14.97 7.56
CA ILE A 297 -1.42 13.94 8.35
C ILE A 297 0.02 14.41 8.58
N GLU A 298 0.48 14.46 9.82
CA GLU A 298 1.88 14.75 10.15
C GLU A 298 2.81 13.75 9.43
N LYS A 299 3.90 14.25 8.82
CA LYS A 299 4.76 13.47 7.91
C LYS A 299 5.28 12.20 8.55
N SER A 300 5.69 12.27 9.83
CA SER A 300 6.20 11.11 10.56
C SER A 300 5.20 9.97 10.69
N TYR A 301 3.88 10.23 10.56
CA TYR A 301 2.88 9.18 10.55
C TYR A 301 2.61 8.69 9.12
N GLU A 302 2.51 9.58 8.15
CA GLU A 302 2.26 9.21 6.75
C GLU A 302 3.42 8.42 6.14
N GLU A 303 4.67 8.76 6.49
CA GLU A 303 5.91 8.16 5.96
C GLU A 303 6.29 6.82 6.63
N ASN A 304 5.75 6.53 7.82
CA ASN A 304 6.10 5.32 8.59
C ASN A 304 5.05 4.21 8.50
N ILE A 305 4.00 4.39 7.71
CA ILE A 305 3.08 3.30 7.37
C ILE A 305 3.32 2.80 5.95
N GLY A 306 3.00 1.53 5.71
CA GLY A 306 2.86 1.01 4.35
C GLY A 306 1.67 1.66 3.62
N PHE A 307 1.34 1.19 2.42
CA PHE A 307 0.12 1.67 1.73
C PHE A 307 -1.16 1.29 2.48
N PHE A 308 -1.13 0.14 3.14
CA PHE A 308 -2.23 -0.39 3.93
C PHE A 308 -1.79 -0.46 5.40
N GLY A 309 -2.75 -0.27 6.31
CA GLY A 309 -2.58 -0.53 7.73
C GLY A 309 -2.31 -2.00 8.05
N THR A 310 -2.10 -2.29 9.33
CA THR A 310 -2.07 -3.67 9.82
C THR A 310 -3.46 -4.29 9.74
N GLU A 311 -3.56 -5.54 9.29
CA GLU A 311 -4.79 -6.33 9.36
C GLU A 311 -5.23 -6.45 10.83
N ASP A 312 -6.28 -5.71 11.19
CA ASP A 312 -6.74 -5.60 12.57
C ASP A 312 -8.26 -5.39 12.58
N ASP A 313 -8.98 -6.29 13.26
CA ASP A 313 -10.45 -6.26 13.35
C ASP A 313 -10.98 -4.97 14.02
N GLU A 314 -10.21 -4.36 14.94
CA GLU A 314 -10.56 -3.09 15.57
C GLU A 314 -10.48 -1.93 14.56
N ILE A 315 -9.49 -1.96 13.67
CA ILE A 315 -9.36 -0.96 12.59
C ILE A 315 -10.44 -1.19 11.52
N ALA A 316 -10.73 -2.44 11.16
CA ALA A 316 -11.83 -2.75 10.24
C ALA A 316 -13.16 -2.22 10.78
N ARG A 317 -13.41 -2.41 12.09
CA ARG A 317 -14.61 -1.90 12.75
C ARG A 317 -14.64 -0.37 12.83
N ALA A 318 -13.49 0.28 13.03
CA ALA A 318 -13.37 1.74 12.94
C ALA A 318 -13.76 2.23 11.54
N PHE A 319 -13.21 1.63 10.48
CA PHE A 319 -13.51 2.01 9.10
C PHE A 319 -15.01 1.87 8.76
N GLU A 320 -15.69 0.84 9.27
CA GLU A 320 -17.14 0.69 9.08
C GLU A 320 -17.94 1.84 9.70
N MET A 321 -17.57 2.27 10.90
CA MET A 321 -18.25 3.35 11.61
C MET A 321 -17.89 4.73 11.04
N GLU A 322 -16.63 4.96 10.70
CA GLU A 322 -16.19 6.15 9.96
C GLU A 322 -16.91 6.27 8.62
N MET A 323 -17.12 5.16 7.91
CA MET A 323 -17.86 5.15 6.65
C MET A 323 -19.32 5.57 6.81
N LEU A 324 -20.00 5.14 7.89
CA LEU A 324 -21.34 5.63 8.22
C LEU A 324 -21.33 7.15 8.43
N ASP A 325 -20.34 7.65 9.17
CA ASP A 325 -20.22 9.07 9.48
C ASP A 325 -19.92 9.91 8.23
N LEU A 326 -19.04 9.42 7.36
CA LEU A 326 -18.71 10.03 6.06
C LEU A 326 -19.95 10.10 5.16
N VAL A 327 -20.70 9.00 5.02
CA VAL A 327 -21.99 9.01 4.30
C VAL A 327 -22.94 10.05 4.88
N ASN A 328 -23.08 10.10 6.20
CA ASN A 328 -24.01 11.01 6.86
C ASN A 328 -23.60 12.48 6.75
N SER A 329 -22.29 12.79 6.80
CA SER A 329 -21.76 14.13 6.59
C SER A 329 -22.14 14.69 5.21
N VAL A 330 -21.98 13.89 4.15
CA VAL A 330 -22.39 14.26 2.79
C VAL A 330 -23.92 14.37 2.68
N ARG A 331 -24.66 13.41 3.24
CA ARG A 331 -26.13 13.44 3.20
C ARG A 331 -26.70 14.69 3.86
N VAL A 332 -26.20 15.05 5.05
CA VAL A 332 -26.66 16.24 5.78
C VAL A 332 -26.31 17.51 5.03
N ARG A 333 -25.12 17.60 4.43
CA ARG A 333 -24.71 18.70 3.56
C ARG A 333 -25.67 18.91 2.37
N ASP A 334 -26.20 17.81 1.82
CA ASP A 334 -27.15 17.81 0.71
C ASP A 334 -28.62 17.90 1.17
N GLY A 335 -28.85 18.22 2.45
CA GLY A 335 -30.19 18.40 3.03
C GLY A 335 -30.98 17.10 3.21
N LEU A 336 -30.29 15.96 3.26
CA LEU A 336 -30.88 14.64 3.50
C LEU A 336 -30.77 14.25 4.97
N LYS A 337 -31.66 13.35 5.40
CA LYS A 337 -31.59 12.76 6.73
C LYS A 337 -30.38 11.82 6.83
N PRO A 338 -29.64 11.83 7.95
CA PRO A 338 -28.62 10.83 8.20
C PRO A 338 -29.26 9.43 8.29
N LEU A 339 -28.52 8.42 7.83
CA LEU A 339 -28.86 7.02 7.95
C LEU A 339 -28.51 6.51 9.35
N THR A 340 -29.35 5.62 9.87
CA THR A 340 -29.06 4.90 11.12
C THR A 340 -28.32 3.60 10.85
N TRP A 341 -27.43 3.19 11.74
CA TRP A 341 -26.76 1.90 11.65
C TRP A 341 -27.76 0.72 11.67
N ASN A 342 -27.58 -0.26 10.79
CA ASN A 342 -28.32 -1.51 10.79
C ASN A 342 -27.36 -2.70 10.90
N GLU A 343 -27.40 -3.38 12.05
CA GLU A 343 -26.50 -4.49 12.38
C GLU A 343 -26.60 -5.66 11.41
N LYS A 344 -27.82 -6.05 11.01
CA LYS A 344 -28.02 -7.15 10.06
C LYS A 344 -27.52 -6.79 8.66
N ALA A 345 -27.70 -5.54 8.23
CA ALA A 345 -27.17 -5.07 6.95
C ALA A 345 -25.63 -5.08 6.96
N HIS A 346 -25.02 -4.77 8.11
CA HIS A 346 -23.58 -4.88 8.33
C HIS A 346 -23.12 -6.34 8.25
N GLU A 347 -23.77 -7.28 8.94
CA GLU A 347 -23.41 -8.70 8.87
C GLU A 347 -23.39 -9.20 7.42
N VAL A 348 -24.38 -8.80 6.61
CA VAL A 348 -24.45 -9.13 5.18
C VAL A 348 -23.34 -8.47 4.37
N ALA A 349 -23.04 -7.20 4.67
CA ALA A 349 -21.97 -6.46 3.99
C ALA A 349 -20.59 -7.05 4.31
N LEU A 350 -20.35 -7.39 5.57
CA LEU A 350 -19.10 -7.99 6.04
C LEU A 350 -18.91 -9.39 5.46
N TYR A 351 -19.98 -10.18 5.38
CA TYR A 351 -19.95 -11.45 4.67
C TYR A 351 -19.51 -11.26 3.21
N HIS A 352 -20.06 -10.28 2.50
CA HIS A 352 -19.72 -10.09 1.09
C HIS A 352 -18.29 -9.58 0.88
N SER A 353 -17.81 -8.67 1.73
CA SER A 353 -16.40 -8.24 1.71
C SER A 353 -15.43 -9.40 1.95
N LYS A 354 -15.75 -10.30 2.89
CA LYS A 354 -15.00 -11.54 3.12
C LYS A 354 -15.06 -12.47 1.92
N ASP A 355 -16.23 -12.64 1.32
CA ASP A 355 -16.43 -13.52 0.17
C ASP A 355 -15.58 -13.06 -1.04
N MET A 356 -15.62 -11.77 -1.37
CA MET A 356 -14.79 -11.17 -2.42
C MET A 356 -13.30 -11.38 -2.18
N ALA A 357 -12.84 -11.11 -0.95
CA ALA A 357 -11.43 -11.23 -0.60
C ALA A 357 -10.91 -12.67 -0.61
N LEU A 358 -11.67 -13.61 -0.03
CA LEU A 358 -11.26 -15.00 0.12
C LEU A 358 -11.39 -15.79 -1.19
N ASN A 359 -12.33 -15.41 -2.06
CA ASN A 359 -12.58 -16.09 -3.33
C ASN A 359 -12.02 -15.35 -4.56
N ASN A 360 -11.21 -14.31 -4.35
CA ASN A 360 -10.47 -13.57 -5.38
C ASN A 360 -11.37 -13.03 -6.53
N TYR A 361 -12.47 -12.39 -6.17
CA TYR A 361 -13.35 -11.73 -7.14
C TYR A 361 -13.79 -10.35 -6.63
N PHE A 362 -14.37 -9.54 -7.52
CA PHE A 362 -14.94 -8.25 -7.19
C PHE A 362 -16.20 -8.02 -8.04
N ASP A 363 -17.36 -8.38 -7.50
CA ASP A 363 -18.66 -8.33 -8.16
C ASP A 363 -19.77 -8.24 -7.09
N HIS A 364 -20.92 -7.67 -7.45
CA HIS A 364 -22.11 -7.64 -6.59
C HIS A 364 -22.74 -9.02 -6.39
N ILE A 365 -22.52 -9.96 -7.32
CA ILE A 365 -23.01 -11.33 -7.23
C ILE A 365 -21.99 -12.17 -6.47
N ASP A 366 -22.44 -12.85 -5.42
CA ASP A 366 -21.55 -13.67 -4.59
C ASP A 366 -21.14 -14.98 -5.26
N ILE A 367 -20.20 -15.72 -4.64
CA ILE A 367 -19.70 -16.99 -5.20
C ILE A 367 -20.79 -18.09 -5.33
N GLN A 368 -21.93 -17.91 -4.66
CA GLN A 368 -23.10 -18.79 -4.74
C GLN A 368 -24.13 -18.31 -5.78
N GLY A 369 -23.84 -17.23 -6.51
CA GLY A 369 -24.73 -16.65 -7.51
C GLY A 369 -25.82 -15.75 -6.92
N LYS A 370 -25.71 -15.33 -5.66
CA LYS A 370 -26.73 -14.51 -4.99
C LYS A 370 -26.47 -13.03 -5.20
N SER A 371 -27.53 -12.29 -5.53
CA SER A 371 -27.48 -10.82 -5.57
C SER A 371 -27.42 -10.23 -4.15
N PRO A 372 -27.09 -8.93 -4.00
CA PRO A 372 -27.10 -8.28 -2.69
C PRO A 372 -28.45 -8.42 -1.97
N PHE A 373 -29.54 -8.35 -2.74
CA PHE A 373 -30.90 -8.48 -2.23
C PHE A 373 -31.25 -9.89 -1.77
N ASP A 374 -30.69 -10.91 -2.42
CA ASP A 374 -30.87 -12.31 -1.99
C ASP A 374 -30.11 -12.54 -0.68
N ARG A 375 -28.86 -12.05 -0.58
CA ARG A 375 -28.09 -12.10 0.67
C ARG A 375 -28.80 -11.42 1.83
N MET A 376 -29.38 -10.23 1.61
CA MET A 376 -30.17 -9.52 2.62
C MET A 376 -31.40 -10.32 3.07
N LYS A 377 -32.17 -10.90 2.13
CA LYS A 377 -33.36 -11.71 2.44
C LYS A 377 -32.99 -12.96 3.23
N ASP A 378 -31.90 -13.63 2.85
CA ASP A 378 -31.40 -14.84 3.52
C ASP A 378 -30.96 -14.55 4.96
N ALA A 379 -30.36 -13.38 5.21
CA ALA A 379 -30.01 -12.91 6.55
C ALA A 379 -31.22 -12.40 7.37
N GLY A 380 -32.44 -12.47 6.83
CA GLY A 380 -33.65 -12.10 7.54
C GLY A 380 -33.93 -10.60 7.58
N LEU A 381 -33.32 -9.80 6.70
CA LEU A 381 -33.83 -8.46 6.33
C LEU A 381 -35.01 -8.64 5.37
N LYS A 382 -36.10 -9.20 5.90
CA LYS A 382 -37.33 -9.40 5.15
C LYS A 382 -38.11 -8.09 5.15
N ASP A 383 -38.80 -7.81 4.05
CA ASP A 383 -39.69 -6.64 3.89
C ASP A 383 -39.01 -5.27 3.79
N PHE A 384 -37.80 -5.17 3.23
CA PHE A 384 -37.29 -3.85 2.82
C PHE A 384 -38.09 -3.30 1.63
N VAL A 385 -38.45 -2.00 1.67
CA VAL A 385 -39.10 -1.28 0.56
C VAL A 385 -38.10 -0.68 -0.42
N ALA A 386 -36.87 -0.49 0.03
CA ALA A 386 -35.75 -0.04 -0.78
C ALA A 386 -34.47 -0.69 -0.25
N ALA A 387 -33.60 -1.12 -1.17
CA ALA A 387 -32.25 -1.56 -0.83
C ALA A 387 -31.27 -1.17 -1.95
N GLY A 388 -30.00 -1.05 -1.60
CA GLY A 388 -28.90 -0.81 -2.55
C GLY A 388 -27.56 -1.25 -1.97
N GLU A 389 -26.58 -1.48 -2.84
CA GLU A 389 -25.23 -1.86 -2.45
C GLU A 389 -24.18 -1.02 -3.16
N ASN A 390 -23.13 -0.60 -2.44
CA ASN A 390 -21.86 -0.16 -3.01
C ASN A 390 -20.75 -1.11 -2.60
N ILE A 391 -19.80 -1.39 -3.50
CA ILE A 391 -18.59 -2.16 -3.19
C ILE A 391 -17.34 -1.37 -3.62
N ALA A 392 -16.24 -1.55 -2.88
CA ALA A 392 -14.93 -0.98 -3.19
C ALA A 392 -13.82 -1.93 -2.71
N ALA A 393 -12.65 -1.87 -3.34
CA ALA A 393 -11.48 -2.63 -2.93
C ALA A 393 -10.19 -1.87 -3.26
N GLY A 394 -9.10 -2.15 -2.54
CA GLY A 394 -7.79 -1.54 -2.81
C GLY A 394 -7.59 -0.13 -2.26
N TYR A 395 -8.56 0.40 -1.53
CA TYR A 395 -8.45 1.69 -0.85
C TYR A 395 -7.78 1.51 0.51
N ARG A 396 -6.90 2.45 0.85
CA ARG A 396 -6.11 2.44 2.10
C ARG A 396 -6.96 2.58 3.36
N ASP A 397 -8.01 3.39 3.31
CA ASP A 397 -8.89 3.67 4.44
C ASP A 397 -10.32 4.06 4.01
N ALA A 398 -11.18 4.27 5.01
CA ALA A 398 -12.58 4.64 4.82
C ALA A 398 -12.76 6.02 4.14
N ILE A 399 -11.88 6.98 4.39
CA ILE A 399 -11.93 8.32 3.77
C ILE A 399 -11.69 8.18 2.26
N PHE A 400 -10.61 7.52 1.84
CA PHE A 400 -10.31 7.37 0.42
C PHE A 400 -11.36 6.52 -0.32
N ALA A 401 -11.87 5.45 0.31
CA ALA A 401 -12.96 4.65 -0.27
C ALA A 401 -14.24 5.48 -0.44
N HIS A 402 -14.60 6.31 0.55
CA HIS A 402 -15.76 7.19 0.49
C HIS A 402 -15.64 8.23 -0.63
N GLU A 403 -14.51 8.93 -0.71
CA GLU A 403 -14.25 9.95 -1.73
C GLU A 403 -14.25 9.32 -3.15
N GLY A 404 -13.75 8.08 -3.27
CA GLY A 404 -13.86 7.27 -4.49
C GLY A 404 -15.29 6.96 -4.90
N TRP A 405 -16.14 6.54 -3.96
CA TRP A 405 -17.57 6.33 -4.24
C TRP A 405 -18.29 7.63 -4.60
N MET A 406 -17.95 8.73 -3.94
CA MET A 406 -18.52 10.02 -4.30
C MET A 406 -18.13 10.40 -5.73
N ASN A 407 -16.93 10.11 -6.22
CA ASN A 407 -16.53 10.36 -7.61
C ASN A 407 -17.08 9.33 -8.64
N SER A 408 -18.05 8.50 -8.26
CA SER A 408 -18.71 7.54 -9.15
C SER A 408 -20.23 7.75 -9.17
N GLU A 409 -20.82 8.05 -10.32
CA GLU A 409 -22.24 8.37 -10.42
C GLU A 409 -23.17 7.29 -9.83
N GLY A 410 -22.85 6.02 -10.07
CA GLY A 410 -23.64 4.89 -9.58
C GLY A 410 -23.62 4.80 -8.05
N HIS A 411 -22.42 4.85 -7.46
CA HIS A 411 -22.24 4.75 -6.02
C HIS A 411 -22.78 5.99 -5.28
N ARG A 412 -22.53 7.20 -5.83
CA ARG A 412 -23.08 8.46 -5.33
C ARG A 412 -24.60 8.45 -5.27
N LYS A 413 -25.27 7.89 -6.29
CA LYS A 413 -26.74 7.78 -6.30
C LYS A 413 -27.27 7.00 -5.10
N ASN A 414 -26.56 5.94 -4.67
CA ASN A 414 -26.95 5.19 -3.46
C ASN A 414 -26.77 6.04 -2.20
N VAL A 415 -25.61 6.68 -2.04
CA VAL A 415 -25.31 7.56 -0.89
C VAL A 415 -26.36 8.68 -0.73
N LEU A 416 -26.76 9.29 -1.84
CA LEU A 416 -27.70 10.43 -1.86
C LEU A 416 -29.17 10.01 -2.05
N ASN A 417 -29.48 8.72 -2.02
CA ASN A 417 -30.85 8.27 -2.22
C ASN A 417 -31.73 8.65 -1.00
N LYS A 418 -32.82 9.38 -1.26
CA LYS A 418 -33.79 9.81 -0.24
C LYS A 418 -34.63 8.67 0.33
N GLY A 419 -34.71 7.56 -0.40
CA GLY A 419 -35.50 6.40 -0.03
C GLY A 419 -34.80 5.46 0.96
N PHE A 420 -33.53 5.69 1.29
CA PHE A 420 -32.80 4.91 2.29
C PHE A 420 -32.83 5.58 3.66
N GLU A 421 -33.03 4.76 4.70
CA GLU A 421 -33.09 5.20 6.11
C GLU A 421 -32.00 4.57 6.97
N GLN A 422 -31.45 3.42 6.56
CA GLN A 422 -30.45 2.70 7.33
C GLN A 422 -29.29 2.23 6.46
N LEU A 423 -28.13 2.03 7.10
CA LEU A 423 -26.89 1.58 6.47
C LEU A 423 -26.20 0.55 7.34
N GLY A 424 -25.73 -0.53 6.73
CA GLY A 424 -24.71 -1.40 7.28
C GLY A 424 -23.46 -1.34 6.41
N VAL A 425 -22.29 -1.27 7.02
CA VAL A 425 -21.00 -1.26 6.30
C VAL A 425 -20.19 -2.45 6.76
N GLY A 426 -19.61 -3.21 5.84
CA GLY A 426 -18.70 -4.30 6.13
C GLY A 426 -17.32 -3.99 5.56
N VAL A 427 -16.27 -4.19 6.36
CA VAL A 427 -14.88 -4.05 5.92
C VAL A 427 -14.11 -5.31 6.25
N TYR A 428 -13.33 -5.80 5.28
CA TYR A 428 -12.45 -6.93 5.48
C TYR A 428 -11.07 -6.67 4.90
N PHE A 429 -10.02 -6.87 5.71
CA PHE A 429 -8.64 -6.84 5.27
C PHE A 429 -8.20 -8.23 4.78
N GLY A 430 -7.39 -8.24 3.72
CA GLY A 430 -6.89 -9.44 3.06
C GLY A 430 -7.27 -9.50 1.58
N GLY A 431 -6.99 -10.65 0.95
CA GLY A 431 -7.21 -10.86 -0.49
C GLY A 431 -6.22 -10.09 -1.38
N GLN A 432 -6.34 -10.24 -2.71
CA GLN A 432 -5.41 -9.63 -3.67
C GLN A 432 -5.42 -8.10 -3.66
N MET A 433 -6.53 -7.48 -3.24
CA MET A 433 -6.68 -6.03 -3.15
C MET A 433 -6.42 -5.48 -1.73
N ASN A 434 -5.99 -6.30 -0.77
CA ASN A 434 -5.67 -5.98 0.64
C ASN A 434 -6.83 -5.46 1.51
N ALA A 435 -7.82 -4.77 0.96
CA ALA A 435 -8.98 -4.29 1.69
C ALA A 435 -10.22 -4.29 0.80
N TYR A 436 -11.35 -4.74 1.34
CA TYR A 436 -12.65 -4.80 0.67
C TYR A 436 -13.69 -4.13 1.55
N TYR A 437 -14.54 -3.32 0.92
CA TYR A 437 -15.57 -2.50 1.56
C TYR A 437 -16.91 -2.80 0.89
N THR A 438 -17.97 -2.93 1.69
CA THR A 438 -19.34 -3.06 1.20
C THR A 438 -20.28 -2.17 2.03
N GLN A 439 -21.11 -1.38 1.36
CA GLN A 439 -22.21 -0.63 1.97
C GLN A 439 -23.53 -1.25 1.55
N ASN A 440 -24.38 -1.57 2.52
CA ASN A 440 -25.73 -2.06 2.31
C ASN A 440 -26.74 -1.06 2.86
N PHE A 441 -27.41 -0.36 1.95
CA PHE A 441 -28.45 0.60 2.25
C PHE A 441 -29.81 -0.09 2.30
N VAL A 442 -30.62 0.20 3.31
CA VAL A 442 -31.96 -0.39 3.44
C VAL A 442 -32.98 0.58 4.02
N THR A 443 -34.25 0.35 3.69
CA THR A 443 -35.41 0.88 4.41
C THR A 443 -36.39 -0.25 4.65
N LEU A 444 -36.69 -0.53 5.91
CA LEU A 444 -37.57 -1.62 6.33
C LEU A 444 -39.03 -1.14 6.45
N ARG A 445 -39.99 -2.06 6.32
CA ARG A 445 -41.42 -1.79 6.54
C ARG A 445 -41.81 -1.70 8.01
#